data_AF-A0A913XYX3-F1
#
_entry.id   AF-A0A913XYX3-F1
#
_cell.length_a   1.000
_cell.length_b   1.000
_cell.length_c   1.000
_cell.angle_alpha   90.00
_cell.angle_beta   90.00
_cell.angle_gamma   90.00
#
_symmetry.space_group_name_H-M   'P 1'
#
loop_
_entity.id
_entity.type
_entity.pdbx_description
1 polymer ?
#
loop_
_entity_poly.entity_id
_entity_poly.type
_entity_poly.pdbx_seq_one_letter_code
_entity_poly.pdbx_strand_id
1 'polypeptide(L)'
;MHLTRKEDIDKANGNINDLASTTPMAKCINWLKDIKATRLHKNVVKWFSENKKSEDFSYRFTGKESKLLCWHFMKICKALIVTKGIPSSTSLHLYSLAYAGLCLRNSVSLFTRVHINDTDITSLKKECEQYYNCQAILLHTVKPTTWKIGKAIPYYTTELFNDLGFGLGLNSMQGREAKHAKLACYAKNTTKGKRLRWWQIFKHEFMELIWLKEKDHKQVLKKLMSTSKSKDDANQEESTKDTYIPPYCLDNDEFCVCGLSKSSSENCCFICSSDIFKLVKQTCQECKVNKNFAKFIPELRI
;
A
#
# COMPACT_ATOMS: atom_id res chain seq x y z
N MET A 1 -22.05 8.99 2.37
CA MET A 1 -21.66 10.33 2.88
C MET A 1 -20.75 10.99 1.85
N HIS A 2 -21.23 12.02 1.16
CA HIS A 2 -20.45 12.67 0.10
C HIS A 2 -19.70 13.87 0.66
N LEU A 3 -18.37 13.78 0.73
CA LEU A 3 -17.50 14.90 1.16
C LEU A 3 -17.47 16.03 0.13
N THR A 4 -17.88 15.75 -1.11
CA THR A 4 -18.15 16.77 -2.14
C THR A 4 -19.66 16.88 -2.29
N ARG A 5 -20.18 18.11 -2.33
CA ARG A 5 -21.64 18.33 -2.40
C ARG A 5 -22.19 17.74 -3.68
N LYS A 6 -23.36 17.12 -3.59
CA LYS A 6 -24.03 16.48 -4.73
C LYS A 6 -24.28 17.50 -5.85
N GLU A 7 -24.66 18.73 -5.50
CA GLU A 7 -24.83 19.82 -6.46
C GLU A 7 -23.56 20.14 -7.27
N ASP A 8 -22.40 20.11 -6.62
CA ASP A 8 -21.12 20.37 -7.29
C ASP A 8 -20.78 19.22 -8.26
N ILE A 9 -21.13 17.97 -7.90
CA ILE A 9 -20.99 16.79 -8.76
C ILE A 9 -21.96 16.83 -9.94
N ASP A 10 -23.22 17.17 -9.68
CA ASP A 10 -24.29 17.23 -10.69
C ASP A 10 -23.99 18.35 -11.71
N LYS A 11 -23.49 19.51 -11.25
CA LYS A 11 -23.05 20.62 -12.11
C LYS A 11 -21.88 20.22 -13.02
N ALA A 12 -20.95 19.42 -12.51
CA ALA A 12 -19.79 18.96 -13.29
C ALA A 12 -20.17 18.00 -14.43
N ASN A 13 -21.38 17.44 -14.42
CA ASN A 13 -21.96 16.63 -15.51
C ASN A 13 -21.02 15.52 -16.06
N GLY A 14 -20.19 14.91 -15.20
CA GLY A 14 -19.24 13.86 -15.58
C GLY A 14 -17.88 14.35 -16.09
N ASN A 15 -17.62 15.66 -16.09
CA ASN A 15 -16.32 16.22 -16.41
C ASN A 15 -15.63 16.75 -15.16
N ILE A 16 -14.48 16.18 -14.81
CA ILE A 16 -13.74 16.55 -13.58
C ILE A 16 -13.19 17.98 -13.65
N ASN A 17 -12.89 18.49 -14.85
CA ASN A 17 -12.40 19.86 -14.99
C ASN A 17 -13.47 20.90 -14.63
N ASP A 18 -14.74 20.49 -14.62
CA ASP A 18 -15.87 21.35 -14.26
C ASP A 18 -16.14 21.31 -12.74
N LEU A 19 -15.48 20.41 -11.98
CA LEU A 19 -15.44 20.48 -10.53
C LEU A 19 -14.50 21.60 -10.08
N ALA A 20 -14.97 22.44 -9.15
CA ALA A 20 -14.10 23.42 -8.51
C ALA A 20 -12.88 22.73 -7.87
N SER A 21 -11.68 23.23 -8.15
CA SER A 21 -10.40 22.67 -7.70
C SER A 21 -10.26 22.62 -6.17
N THR A 22 -11.09 23.38 -5.45
CA THR A 22 -11.15 23.43 -4.00
C THR A 22 -11.91 22.24 -3.39
N THR A 23 -12.73 21.52 -4.17
CA THR A 23 -13.52 20.38 -3.71
C THR A 23 -12.62 19.20 -3.30
N PRO A 24 -13.01 18.41 -2.29
CA PRO A 24 -12.22 17.26 -1.85
C PRO A 24 -12.01 16.22 -2.96
N MET A 25 -13.04 16.00 -3.79
CA MET A 25 -12.95 15.06 -4.91
C MET A 25 -11.95 15.53 -5.97
N ALA A 26 -12.02 16.80 -6.41
CA ALA A 26 -11.05 17.34 -7.36
C ALA A 26 -9.61 17.27 -6.81
N LYS A 27 -9.42 17.58 -5.51
CA LYS A 27 -8.12 17.45 -4.84
C LYS A 27 -7.59 16.02 -4.87
N CYS A 28 -8.43 15.02 -4.56
CA CYS A 28 -8.03 13.62 -4.57
C CYS A 28 -7.65 13.15 -5.98
N ILE A 29 -8.40 13.57 -7.01
CA ILE A 29 -8.14 13.18 -8.39
C ILE A 29 -6.87 13.86 -8.91
N ASN A 30 -6.71 15.17 -8.71
CA ASN A 30 -5.49 15.88 -9.09
C ASN A 30 -4.26 15.30 -8.39
N TRP A 31 -4.38 14.93 -7.13
CA TRP A 31 -3.31 14.27 -6.41
C TRP A 31 -2.91 12.91 -7.05
N LEU A 32 -3.87 12.10 -7.53
CA LEU A 32 -3.55 10.85 -8.25
C LEU A 32 -2.70 11.11 -9.50
N LYS A 33 -2.94 12.25 -10.15
CA LYS A 33 -2.13 12.72 -11.29
C LYS A 33 -0.73 13.10 -10.83
N ASP A 34 -0.60 13.85 -9.74
CA ASP A 34 0.69 14.33 -9.20
C ASP A 34 1.62 13.18 -8.77
N ILE A 35 1.07 12.14 -8.14
CA ILE A 35 1.85 10.96 -7.74
C ILE A 35 2.11 9.98 -8.91
N LYS A 36 1.73 10.35 -10.14
CA LYS A 36 1.89 9.54 -11.35
C LYS A 36 1.19 8.17 -11.27
N ALA A 37 0.08 8.07 -10.51
CA ALA A 37 -0.79 6.90 -10.50
C ALA A 37 -1.71 6.92 -11.74
N THR A 38 -1.09 6.90 -12.93
CA THR A 38 -1.76 7.24 -14.20
C THR A 38 -2.92 6.32 -14.57
N ARG A 39 -2.80 5.01 -14.28
CA ARG A 39 -3.85 4.04 -14.59
C ARG A 39 -5.02 4.21 -13.62
N LEU A 40 -4.78 4.26 -12.31
CA LEU A 40 -5.82 4.58 -11.33
C LEU A 40 -6.51 5.92 -11.64
N HIS A 41 -5.76 6.99 -11.88
CA HIS A 41 -6.29 8.30 -12.26
C HIS A 41 -7.24 8.19 -13.47
N LYS A 42 -6.81 7.54 -14.56
CA LYS A 42 -7.66 7.35 -15.76
C LYS A 42 -8.93 6.57 -15.44
N ASN A 43 -8.87 5.55 -14.57
CA ASN A 43 -10.04 4.78 -14.19
C ASN A 43 -11.00 5.57 -13.29
N VAL A 44 -10.48 6.39 -12.37
CA VAL A 44 -11.33 7.28 -11.56
C VAL A 44 -11.99 8.35 -12.44
N VAL A 45 -11.25 8.92 -13.39
CA VAL A 45 -11.79 9.89 -14.37
C VAL A 45 -12.90 9.26 -15.20
N LYS A 46 -12.63 8.07 -15.75
CA LYS A 46 -13.59 7.29 -16.53
C LYS A 46 -14.83 6.95 -15.71
N TRP A 47 -14.64 6.49 -14.47
CA TRP A 47 -15.74 6.19 -13.54
C TRP A 47 -16.59 7.43 -13.27
N PHE A 48 -15.98 8.59 -13.02
CA PHE A 48 -16.72 9.83 -12.81
C PHE A 48 -17.53 10.27 -14.04
N SER A 49 -16.97 10.09 -15.23
CA SER A 49 -17.65 10.47 -16.48
C SER A 49 -18.79 9.53 -16.87
N GLU A 50 -18.61 8.24 -16.64
CA GLU A 50 -19.53 7.20 -17.12
C GLU A 50 -20.61 6.87 -16.10
N ASN A 51 -20.30 6.87 -14.80
CA ASN A 51 -21.22 6.39 -13.78
C ASN A 51 -22.00 7.53 -13.11
N LYS A 52 -23.06 7.97 -13.80
CA LYS A 52 -24.10 8.84 -13.21
C LYS A 52 -25.01 8.11 -12.20
N LYS A 53 -24.89 6.79 -12.04
CA LYS A 53 -25.85 5.96 -11.27
C LYS A 53 -25.20 4.78 -10.51
N SER A 54 -25.01 5.00 -9.21
CA SER A 54 -25.04 4.03 -8.09
C SER A 54 -23.94 2.98 -7.87
N GLU A 55 -23.09 2.62 -8.83
CA GLU A 55 -22.03 1.62 -8.54
C GLU A 55 -20.79 2.23 -7.89
N ASP A 56 -20.41 1.65 -6.75
CA ASP A 56 -19.18 1.97 -6.04
C ASP A 56 -17.94 1.76 -6.95
N PHE A 57 -16.99 2.68 -6.85
CA PHE A 57 -15.73 2.56 -7.59
C PHE A 57 -14.97 1.31 -7.14
N SER A 58 -14.69 0.41 -8.09
CA SER A 58 -13.87 -0.78 -7.87
C SER A 58 -12.68 -0.79 -8.82
N TYR A 59 -11.48 -0.99 -8.26
CA TYR A 59 -10.24 -1.03 -9.03
C TYR A 59 -9.26 -2.05 -8.45
N ARG A 60 -8.67 -2.86 -9.34
CA ARG A 60 -7.60 -3.79 -8.98
C ARG A 60 -6.25 -3.10 -9.09
N PHE A 61 -5.63 -2.82 -7.95
CA PHE A 61 -4.31 -2.23 -7.88
C PHE A 61 -3.24 -3.12 -8.52
N THR A 62 -2.29 -2.49 -9.22
CA THR A 62 -1.01 -3.10 -9.57
C THR A 62 -0.04 -3.01 -8.40
N GLY A 63 1.04 -3.81 -8.39
CA GLY A 63 2.10 -3.70 -7.38
C GLY A 63 2.72 -2.29 -7.32
N LYS A 64 2.94 -1.67 -8.50
CA LYS A 64 3.44 -0.29 -8.62
C LYS A 64 2.51 0.72 -7.96
N GLU A 65 1.20 0.65 -8.24
CA GLU A 65 0.23 1.57 -7.65
C GLU A 65 0.04 1.32 -6.16
N SER A 66 0.09 0.06 -5.71
CA SER A 66 0.04 -0.28 -4.29
C SER A 66 1.16 0.40 -3.52
N LYS A 67 2.39 0.39 -4.08
CA LYS A 67 3.55 1.08 -3.51
C LYS A 67 3.38 2.60 -3.47
N LEU A 68 2.94 3.20 -4.58
CA LEU A 68 2.67 4.64 -4.64
C LEU A 68 1.62 5.07 -3.62
N LEU A 69 0.57 4.25 -3.44
CA LEU A 69 -0.45 4.50 -2.43
C LEU A 69 0.12 4.37 -1.02
N CYS A 70 0.92 3.34 -0.73
CA CYS A 70 1.60 3.19 0.57
C CYS A 70 2.44 4.42 0.94
N TRP A 71 3.06 5.06 -0.05
CA TRP A 71 3.89 6.26 0.18
C TRP A 71 3.08 7.53 0.41
N HIS A 72 1.92 7.64 -0.22
CA HIS A 72 1.29 8.94 -0.38
C HIS A 72 -0.16 9.01 0.11
N PHE A 73 -0.80 7.91 0.51
CA PHE A 73 -2.23 7.90 0.90
C PHE A 73 -2.57 8.92 2.00
N MET A 74 -1.62 9.25 2.89
CA MET A 74 -1.82 10.27 3.92
C MET A 74 -2.10 11.66 3.34
N LYS A 75 -1.66 11.95 2.11
CA LYS A 75 -2.03 13.19 1.40
C LYS A 75 -3.51 13.22 1.03
N ILE A 76 -4.11 12.06 0.70
CA ILE A 76 -5.57 11.94 0.54
C ILE A 76 -6.25 12.21 1.88
N CYS A 77 -5.82 11.54 2.95
CA CYS A 77 -6.37 11.76 4.29
C CYS A 77 -6.30 13.24 4.69
N LYS A 78 -5.16 13.91 4.44
CA LYS A 78 -5.00 15.37 4.62
C LYS A 78 -6.05 16.15 3.84
N ALA A 79 -6.19 15.90 2.54
CA ALA A 79 -7.13 16.63 1.69
C ALA A 79 -8.58 16.49 2.17
N LEU A 80 -8.95 15.32 2.71
CA LEU A 80 -10.29 15.07 3.24
C LEU A 80 -10.48 15.70 4.64
N ILE A 81 -9.52 15.53 5.56
CA ILE A 81 -9.60 16.00 6.95
C ILE A 81 -9.65 17.54 7.03
N VAL A 82 -8.92 18.25 6.16
CA VAL A 82 -8.93 19.73 6.16
C VAL A 82 -10.17 20.35 5.49
N THR A 83 -11.12 19.52 5.04
CA THR A 83 -12.36 20.00 4.43
C THR A 83 -13.21 20.69 5.49
N LYS A 84 -13.60 21.95 5.23
CA LYS A 84 -14.43 22.73 6.16
C LYS A 84 -15.82 22.09 6.31
N GLY A 85 -16.33 22.09 7.54
CA GLY A 85 -17.70 21.66 7.83
C GLY A 85 -17.95 20.14 7.80
N ILE A 86 -16.90 19.31 7.83
CA ILE A 86 -17.08 17.87 7.99
C ILE A 86 -17.63 17.56 9.39
N PRO A 87 -18.63 16.67 9.51
CA PRO A 87 -19.13 16.23 10.82
C PRO A 87 -18.04 15.60 11.69
N SER A 88 -18.16 15.72 13.01
CA SER A 88 -17.20 15.12 13.95
C SER A 88 -17.05 13.61 13.77
N SER A 89 -18.15 12.90 13.50
CA SER A 89 -18.16 11.46 13.21
C SER A 89 -17.38 11.11 11.95
N THR A 90 -17.54 11.92 10.89
CA THR A 90 -16.77 11.82 9.64
C THR A 90 -15.29 12.04 9.88
N SER A 91 -14.94 13.06 10.67
CA SER A 91 -13.57 13.36 11.04
C SER A 91 -12.94 12.15 11.74
N LEU A 92 -13.60 11.61 12.78
CA LEU A 92 -13.15 10.41 13.48
C LEU A 92 -12.97 9.21 12.54
N HIS A 93 -13.91 9.00 11.61
CA HIS A 93 -13.80 7.94 10.61
C HIS A 93 -12.57 8.12 9.71
N LEU A 94 -12.29 9.34 9.24
CA LEU A 94 -11.12 9.65 8.42
C LEU A 94 -9.80 9.46 9.18
N TYR A 95 -9.74 9.86 10.45
CA TYR A 95 -8.58 9.60 11.31
C TYR A 95 -8.38 8.09 11.56
N SER A 96 -9.47 7.34 11.72
CA SER A 96 -9.43 5.88 11.86
C SER A 96 -8.92 5.19 10.58
N LEU A 97 -9.36 5.63 9.40
CA LEU A 97 -8.83 5.18 8.11
C LEU A 97 -7.35 5.52 7.95
N ALA A 98 -6.93 6.73 8.34
CA ALA A 98 -5.54 7.14 8.28
C ALA A 98 -4.65 6.23 9.17
N TYR A 99 -5.08 5.97 10.40
CA TYR A 99 -4.36 5.09 11.31
C TYR A 99 -4.33 3.64 10.83
N ALA A 100 -5.47 3.08 10.39
CA ALA A 100 -5.53 1.74 9.81
C ALA A 100 -4.62 1.60 8.58
N GLY A 101 -4.60 2.62 7.70
CA GLY A 101 -3.71 2.66 6.55
C GLY A 101 -2.23 2.64 6.94
N LEU A 102 -1.84 3.33 8.02
CA LEU A 102 -0.47 3.32 8.52
C LEU A 102 -0.07 1.95 9.08
N CYS A 103 -0.91 1.36 9.93
CA CYS A 103 -0.65 0.01 10.46
C CYS A 103 -0.57 -1.03 9.33
N LEU A 104 -1.45 -0.92 8.33
CA LEU A 104 -1.41 -1.78 7.16
C LEU A 104 -0.09 -1.61 6.37
N ARG A 105 0.30 -0.37 6.07
CA ARG A 105 1.57 -0.07 5.37
C ARG A 105 2.76 -0.65 6.12
N ASN A 106 2.82 -0.43 7.43
CA ASN A 106 3.92 -0.91 8.26
C ASN A 106 3.93 -2.45 8.29
N SER A 107 2.78 -3.09 8.44
CA SER A 107 2.63 -4.55 8.36
C SER A 107 3.14 -5.09 7.03
N VAL A 108 2.70 -4.51 5.90
CA VAL A 108 3.14 -4.89 4.56
C VAL A 108 4.65 -4.75 4.43
N SER A 109 5.23 -3.66 4.93
CA SER A 109 6.68 -3.44 4.88
C SER A 109 7.51 -4.50 5.61
N LEU A 110 6.90 -5.22 6.56
CA LEU A 110 7.54 -6.27 7.36
C LEU A 110 7.29 -7.65 6.77
N PHE A 111 6.03 -8.02 6.51
CA PHE A 111 5.71 -9.38 6.06
C PHE A 111 6.15 -9.67 4.61
N THR A 112 6.50 -8.64 3.82
CA THR A 112 7.06 -8.84 2.48
C THR A 112 8.57 -9.11 2.48
N ARG A 113 9.23 -9.05 3.64
CA ARG A 113 10.68 -9.26 3.75
C ARG A 113 11.02 -10.76 3.78
N VAL A 114 12.13 -11.12 3.15
CA VAL A 114 12.74 -12.45 3.23
C VAL A 114 13.59 -12.57 4.49
N HIS A 115 14.40 -11.56 4.78
CA HIS A 115 15.22 -11.49 5.98
C HIS A 115 14.52 -10.62 7.02
N ILE A 116 14.30 -11.19 8.19
CA ILE A 116 13.70 -10.54 9.36
C ILE A 116 14.41 -11.03 10.62
N ASN A 117 14.18 -10.37 11.74
CA ASN A 117 14.70 -10.73 13.06
C ASN A 117 13.56 -10.69 14.11
N ASP A 118 13.87 -10.99 15.36
CA ASP A 118 12.88 -11.01 16.46
C ASP A 118 12.19 -9.65 16.69
N THR A 119 12.90 -8.54 16.45
CA THR A 119 12.34 -7.18 16.62
C THR A 119 11.35 -6.87 15.49
N ASP A 120 11.63 -7.31 14.27
CA ASP A 120 10.70 -7.25 13.13
C ASP A 120 9.45 -8.12 13.39
N ILE A 121 9.59 -9.33 13.96
CA ILE A 121 8.45 -10.20 14.33
C ILE A 121 7.56 -9.52 15.37
N THR A 122 8.16 -8.96 16.41
CA THR A 122 7.43 -8.25 17.47
C THR A 122 6.69 -7.04 16.90
N SER A 123 7.36 -6.28 16.03
CA SER A 123 6.76 -5.14 15.34
C SER A 123 5.63 -5.57 14.43
N LEU A 124 5.77 -6.66 13.68
CA LEU A 124 4.74 -7.18 12.79
C LEU A 124 3.48 -7.58 13.57
N LYS A 125 3.64 -8.34 14.67
CA LYS A 125 2.52 -8.71 15.55
C LYS A 125 1.74 -7.48 16.01
N LYS A 126 2.47 -6.47 16.49
CA LYS A 126 1.90 -5.21 16.98
C LYS A 126 1.16 -4.43 15.89
N GLU A 127 1.75 -4.25 14.72
CA GLU A 127 1.15 -3.47 13.63
C GLU A 127 -0.07 -4.21 13.03
N CYS A 128 0.01 -5.52 12.85
CA CYS A 128 -1.12 -6.36 12.41
C CYS A 128 -2.29 -6.31 13.39
N GLU A 129 -2.01 -6.39 14.69
CA GLU A 129 -3.02 -6.31 15.73
C GLU A 129 -3.68 -4.94 15.80
N GLN A 130 -2.90 -3.85 15.74
CA GLN A 130 -3.44 -2.49 15.72
C GLN A 130 -4.31 -2.24 14.47
N TYR A 131 -3.91 -2.77 13.31
CA TYR A 131 -4.73 -2.74 12.10
C TYR A 131 -6.07 -3.46 12.32
N TYR A 132 -6.04 -4.68 12.85
CA TYR A 132 -7.24 -5.46 13.13
C TYR A 132 -8.17 -4.77 14.13
N ASN A 133 -7.62 -4.26 15.23
CA ASN A 133 -8.37 -3.58 16.27
C ASN A 133 -9.04 -2.31 15.73
N CYS A 134 -8.33 -1.51 14.94
CA CYS A 134 -8.92 -0.34 14.28
C CYS A 134 -10.09 -0.73 13.37
N GLN A 135 -9.92 -1.80 12.60
CA GLN A 135 -10.96 -2.28 11.68
C GLN A 135 -12.19 -2.85 12.39
N ALA A 136 -11.98 -3.52 13.53
CA ALA A 136 -13.06 -4.10 14.33
C ALA A 136 -13.82 -3.05 15.15
N ILE A 137 -13.09 -2.15 15.81
CA ILE A 137 -13.64 -1.23 16.80
C ILE A 137 -14.15 0.06 16.15
N LEU A 138 -13.38 0.65 15.23
CA LEU A 138 -13.64 2.01 14.74
C LEU A 138 -14.24 2.06 13.33
N LEU A 139 -13.91 1.08 12.49
CA LEU A 139 -14.38 1.04 11.11
C LEU A 139 -15.48 0.01 10.88
N HIS A 140 -15.65 -0.95 11.78
CA HIS A 140 -16.61 -2.06 11.68
C HIS A 140 -16.58 -2.79 10.32
N THR A 141 -15.37 -2.97 9.75
CA THR A 141 -15.19 -3.59 8.41
C THR A 141 -14.34 -4.87 8.44
N VAL A 142 -14.58 -5.73 9.44
CA VAL A 142 -13.87 -7.02 9.53
C VAL A 142 -14.32 -7.94 8.39
N LYS A 143 -13.42 -8.14 7.42
CA LYS A 143 -13.57 -9.07 6.30
C LYS A 143 -12.53 -10.20 6.42
N PRO A 144 -12.64 -11.30 5.66
CA PRO A 144 -11.62 -12.35 5.65
C PRO A 144 -10.20 -11.81 5.39
N THR A 145 -10.04 -10.80 4.54
CA THR A 145 -8.75 -10.13 4.29
C THR A 145 -8.23 -9.41 5.53
N THR A 146 -9.11 -8.68 6.25
CA THR A 146 -8.78 -8.00 7.49
C THR A 146 -8.30 -8.99 8.55
N TRP A 147 -9.02 -10.10 8.70
CA TRP A 147 -8.66 -11.16 9.65
C TRP A 147 -7.33 -11.83 9.28
N LYS A 148 -7.11 -12.12 7.98
CA LYS A 148 -5.84 -12.68 7.49
C LYS A 148 -4.66 -11.78 7.85
N ILE A 149 -4.76 -10.48 7.57
CA ILE A 149 -3.69 -9.52 7.88
C ILE A 149 -3.49 -9.43 9.39
N GLY A 150 -4.57 -9.35 10.16
CA GLY A 150 -4.52 -9.15 11.61
C GLY A 150 -4.02 -10.35 12.41
N LYS A 151 -4.38 -11.57 12.00
CA LYS A 151 -4.20 -12.79 12.82
C LYS A 151 -3.38 -13.86 12.11
N ALA A 152 -3.64 -14.13 10.83
CA ALA A 152 -2.94 -15.21 10.12
C ALA A 152 -1.50 -14.84 9.74
N ILE A 153 -1.27 -13.66 9.14
CA ILE A 153 0.06 -13.19 8.74
C ILE A 153 1.07 -13.20 9.90
N PRO A 154 0.80 -12.59 11.07
CA PRO A 154 1.77 -12.59 12.16
C PRO A 154 2.03 -13.99 12.72
N TYR A 155 1.01 -14.86 12.74
CA TYR A 155 1.16 -16.27 13.13
C TYR A 155 2.10 -17.00 12.18
N TYR A 156 1.78 -17.05 10.89
CA TYR A 156 2.58 -17.79 9.91
C TYR A 156 3.97 -17.20 9.66
N THR A 157 4.15 -15.88 9.84
CA THR A 157 5.51 -15.30 9.82
C THR A 157 6.35 -15.81 10.98
N THR A 158 5.75 -15.98 12.17
CA THR A 158 6.45 -16.50 13.34
C THR A 158 6.82 -17.97 13.14
N GLU A 159 5.88 -18.80 12.68
CA GLU A 159 6.14 -20.22 12.41
C GLU A 159 7.27 -20.38 11.38
N LEU A 160 7.19 -19.66 10.25
CA LEU A 160 8.22 -19.74 9.21
C LEU A 160 9.59 -19.27 9.69
N PHE A 161 9.63 -18.24 10.54
CA PHE A 161 10.86 -17.74 11.14
C PHE A 161 11.46 -18.76 12.12
N ASN A 162 10.64 -19.40 12.94
CA ASN A 162 11.10 -20.44 13.87
C ASN A 162 11.62 -21.68 13.13
N ASP A 163 10.95 -22.08 12.04
CA ASP A 163 11.30 -23.28 11.28
C ASP A 163 12.53 -23.09 10.39
N LEU A 164 12.62 -21.94 9.70
CA LEU A 164 13.60 -21.72 8.62
C LEU A 164 14.49 -20.48 8.82
N GLY A 165 14.22 -19.61 9.79
CA GLY A 165 14.95 -18.35 10.00
C GLY A 165 14.61 -17.25 8.98
N PHE A 166 13.54 -17.40 8.21
CA PHE A 166 13.14 -16.46 7.15
C PHE A 166 11.72 -15.93 7.32
N GLY A 167 11.46 -14.75 6.77
CA GLY A 167 10.14 -14.13 6.72
C GLY A 167 9.27 -14.61 5.56
N LEU A 168 7.98 -14.25 5.60
CA LEU A 168 6.98 -14.66 4.61
C LEU A 168 7.30 -14.24 3.17
N GLY A 169 8.20 -13.28 2.96
CA GLY A 169 8.69 -12.91 1.62
C GLY A 169 9.28 -14.11 0.86
N LEU A 170 9.78 -15.13 1.57
CA LEU A 170 10.28 -16.37 0.97
C LEU A 170 9.19 -17.10 0.15
N ASN A 171 7.94 -17.07 0.62
CA ASN A 171 6.80 -17.76 0.00
C ASN A 171 6.02 -16.87 -1.00
N SER A 172 6.66 -15.82 -1.52
CA SER A 172 6.03 -14.87 -2.44
C SER A 172 5.63 -15.51 -3.78
N MET A 173 4.44 -15.16 -4.27
CA MET A 173 3.96 -15.54 -5.61
C MET A 173 4.45 -14.62 -6.73
N GLN A 174 5.20 -13.56 -6.42
CA GLN A 174 5.66 -12.58 -7.41
C GLN A 174 6.49 -13.23 -8.54
N GLY A 175 7.37 -14.19 -8.20
CA GLY A 175 8.15 -14.92 -9.19
C GLY A 175 7.28 -15.73 -10.16
N ARG A 176 6.18 -16.31 -9.65
CA ARG A 176 5.21 -17.05 -10.46
C ARG A 176 4.45 -16.11 -11.41
N GLU A 177 4.03 -14.94 -10.93
CA GLU A 177 3.35 -13.93 -11.76
C GLU A 177 4.27 -13.39 -12.87
N ALA A 178 5.53 -13.09 -12.55
CA ALA A 178 6.53 -12.67 -13.52
C ALA A 178 6.80 -13.75 -14.57
N LYS A 179 6.86 -15.02 -14.14
CA LYS A 179 6.98 -16.18 -15.05
C LYS A 179 5.79 -16.24 -16.01
N HIS A 180 4.56 -16.11 -15.51
CA HIS A 180 3.36 -16.11 -16.37
C HIS A 180 3.39 -14.98 -17.42
N ALA A 181 3.82 -13.78 -17.05
CA ALA A 181 3.97 -12.67 -18.00
C ALA A 181 4.99 -12.97 -19.10
N LYS A 182 6.12 -13.58 -18.73
CA LYS A 182 7.18 -13.99 -19.67
C LYS A 182 6.72 -15.10 -20.61
N LEU A 183 6.04 -16.12 -20.09
CA LEU A 183 5.43 -17.19 -20.89
C LEU A 183 4.42 -16.65 -21.89
N ALA A 184 3.58 -15.69 -21.48
CA ALA A 184 2.64 -15.02 -22.37
C ALA A 184 3.35 -14.26 -23.51
N CYS A 185 4.51 -13.65 -23.24
CA CYS A 185 5.34 -13.01 -24.25
C CYS A 185 5.87 -14.01 -25.29
N TYR A 186 6.45 -15.12 -24.84
CA TYR A 186 6.90 -16.19 -25.75
C TYR A 186 5.76 -16.75 -26.59
N ALA A 187 4.58 -16.89 -25.98
CA ALA A 187 3.39 -17.38 -26.65
C ALA A 187 2.90 -16.45 -27.77
N LYS A 188 3.09 -15.12 -27.65
CA LYS A 188 2.76 -14.16 -28.72
C LYS A 188 3.72 -14.27 -29.91
N ASN A 189 4.99 -14.58 -29.63
CA ASN A 189 6.05 -14.58 -30.64
C ASN A 189 6.29 -15.96 -31.28
N THR A 190 5.52 -16.98 -30.89
CA THR A 190 5.64 -18.33 -31.47
C THR A 190 4.77 -18.44 -32.74
N THR A 191 5.42 -18.67 -33.88
CA THR A 191 4.80 -18.66 -35.22
C THR A 191 4.30 -20.04 -35.70
N LYS A 192 4.64 -21.14 -35.00
CA LYS A 192 4.19 -22.49 -35.40
C LYS A 192 2.80 -22.82 -34.83
N GLY A 193 2.01 -23.56 -35.61
CA GLY A 193 0.62 -23.91 -35.30
C GLY A 193 0.39 -24.50 -33.91
N LYS A 194 -0.88 -24.48 -33.45
CA LYS A 194 -1.32 -24.78 -32.06
C LYS A 194 -0.67 -26.00 -31.40
N ARG A 195 -0.26 -27.04 -32.16
CA ARG A 195 0.35 -28.28 -31.65
C ARG A 195 1.79 -28.14 -31.14
N LEU A 196 2.61 -27.23 -31.66
CA LEU A 196 4.05 -27.13 -31.28
C LEU A 196 4.38 -25.94 -30.36
N ARG A 197 3.40 -25.06 -30.13
CA ARG A 197 3.57 -23.81 -29.38
C ARG A 197 4.19 -24.02 -28.00
N TRP A 198 3.62 -24.93 -27.20
CA TRP A 198 4.10 -25.19 -25.83
C TRP A 198 5.48 -25.81 -25.79
N TRP A 199 5.78 -26.74 -26.70
CA TRP A 199 7.11 -27.35 -26.80
C TRP A 199 8.19 -26.30 -27.08
N GLN A 200 7.92 -25.35 -27.99
CA GLN A 200 8.85 -24.27 -28.30
C GLN A 200 9.01 -23.28 -27.13
N ILE A 201 7.91 -22.92 -26.46
CA ILE A 201 7.94 -22.04 -25.28
C ILE A 201 8.79 -22.66 -24.16
N PHE A 202 8.54 -23.94 -23.82
CA PHE A 202 9.29 -24.61 -22.76
C PHE A 202 10.74 -24.87 -23.15
N LYS A 203 11.02 -25.18 -24.41
CA LYS A 203 12.39 -25.27 -24.90
C LYS A 203 13.12 -23.94 -24.75
N HIS A 204 12.50 -22.82 -25.11
CA HIS A 204 13.10 -21.49 -24.94
C HIS A 204 13.33 -21.15 -23.46
N GLU A 205 12.36 -21.45 -22.60
CA GLU A 205 12.50 -21.25 -21.16
C GLU A 205 13.63 -22.09 -20.55
N PHE A 206 13.72 -23.37 -20.90
CA PHE A 206 14.81 -24.25 -20.46
C PHE A 206 16.18 -23.75 -20.94
N MET A 207 16.28 -23.37 -22.21
CA MET A 207 17.53 -22.87 -22.78
C MET A 207 18.00 -21.60 -22.06
N GLU A 208 17.09 -20.66 -21.77
CA GLU A 208 17.44 -19.38 -21.14
C GLU A 208 17.69 -19.50 -19.63
N LEU A 209 16.87 -20.28 -18.91
CA LEU A 209 16.91 -20.33 -17.45
C LEU A 209 17.91 -21.35 -16.91
N ILE A 210 18.19 -22.43 -17.64
CA ILE A 210 18.99 -23.56 -17.17
C ILE A 210 20.22 -23.73 -18.08
N TRP A 211 20.02 -24.12 -19.34
CA TRP A 211 21.13 -24.55 -20.21
C TRP A 211 22.18 -23.46 -20.45
N LEU A 212 21.76 -22.24 -20.82
CA LEU A 212 22.69 -21.12 -21.01
C LEU A 212 23.39 -20.74 -19.72
N LYS A 213 22.74 -20.88 -18.57
CA LYS A 213 23.35 -20.55 -17.27
C LYS A 213 24.39 -21.57 -16.83
N GLU A 214 24.14 -22.85 -17.11
CA GLU A 214 25.08 -23.94 -16.84
C GLU A 214 26.29 -23.90 -17.79
N LYS A 215 26.06 -23.59 -19.07
CA LYS A 215 27.12 -23.59 -20.11
C LYS A 215 27.94 -22.31 -20.14
N ASP A 216 27.35 -21.18 -19.80
CA ASP A 216 28.06 -19.90 -19.69
C ASP A 216 28.18 -19.46 -18.24
N HIS A 217 28.70 -20.38 -17.41
CA HIS A 217 28.97 -20.13 -16.01
C HIS A 217 29.80 -18.85 -15.82
N LYS A 218 30.73 -18.51 -16.72
CA LYS A 218 31.54 -17.29 -16.59
C LYS A 218 30.75 -16.01 -16.84
N GLN A 219 29.87 -15.93 -17.84
CA GLN A 219 29.00 -14.74 -17.99
C GLN A 219 27.90 -14.68 -16.93
N VAL A 220 27.38 -15.82 -16.48
CA VAL A 220 26.40 -15.86 -15.38
C VAL A 220 27.04 -15.51 -14.06
N LEU A 221 28.24 -16.02 -13.75
CA LEU A 221 29.02 -15.62 -12.58
C LEU A 221 29.43 -14.15 -12.68
N LYS A 222 29.79 -13.64 -13.87
CA LYS A 222 30.05 -12.20 -14.07
C LYS A 222 28.78 -11.36 -13.90
N LYS A 223 27.60 -11.86 -14.28
CA LYS A 223 26.31 -11.17 -14.11
C LYS A 223 25.77 -11.24 -12.67
N LEU A 224 26.05 -12.34 -11.98
CA LEU A 224 25.80 -12.55 -10.54
C LEU A 224 26.80 -11.74 -9.68
N MET A 225 28.08 -11.69 -10.09
CA MET A 225 29.12 -10.90 -9.44
C MET A 225 29.06 -9.42 -9.82
N SER A 226 28.50 -9.04 -10.97
CA SER A 226 28.17 -7.63 -11.25
C SER A 226 26.87 -7.20 -10.57
N THR A 227 26.09 -8.15 -10.02
CA THR A 227 24.97 -7.84 -9.10
C THR A 227 25.40 -7.88 -7.63
N SER A 228 26.56 -8.45 -7.30
CA SER A 228 27.26 -8.23 -6.04
C SER A 228 28.49 -7.34 -6.27
N LYS A 229 28.28 -6.02 -6.30
CA LYS A 229 29.35 -5.02 -6.40
C LYS A 229 30.53 -5.36 -5.47
N SER A 230 31.72 -5.07 -6.00
CA SER A 230 33.03 -4.89 -5.36
C SER A 230 32.98 -4.56 -3.86
N LYS A 231 33.86 -5.22 -3.10
CA LYS A 231 34.09 -4.98 -1.66
C LYS A 231 34.56 -3.56 -1.31
N ASP A 232 34.78 -2.69 -2.28
CA ASP A 232 35.26 -1.32 -2.07
C ASP A 232 34.14 -0.25 -2.20
N ASP A 233 32.90 -0.65 -2.50
CA ASP A 233 31.71 0.23 -2.54
C ASP A 233 30.76 0.00 -1.34
N ALA A 234 31.28 -0.45 -0.20
CA ALA A 234 30.50 -0.76 1.00
C ALA A 234 29.78 0.44 1.64
N ASN A 235 29.96 1.66 1.10
CA ASN A 235 29.28 2.88 1.54
C ASN A 235 28.16 3.36 0.61
N GLN A 236 27.78 2.60 -0.41
CA GLN A 236 26.57 2.90 -1.20
C GLN A 236 25.71 1.65 -1.37
N GLU A 237 24.91 1.37 -0.34
CA GLU A 237 23.74 0.52 -0.38
C GLU A 237 22.76 1.05 -1.45
N GLU A 238 23.00 0.73 -2.73
CA GLU A 238 22.06 0.98 -3.82
C GLU A 238 20.97 -0.11 -3.78
N SER A 239 20.32 -0.16 -2.63
CA SER A 239 19.17 -0.97 -2.33
C SER A 239 17.96 -0.22 -2.88
N THR A 240 17.60 -0.47 -4.13
CA THR A 240 16.19 -0.34 -4.50
C THR A 240 15.42 -1.52 -3.90
N LYS A 241 15.54 -1.71 -2.57
CA LYS A 241 14.67 -2.56 -1.76
C LYS A 241 13.25 -2.07 -2.03
N ASP A 242 12.32 -2.98 -2.27
CA ASP A 242 10.92 -2.64 -2.40
C ASP A 242 10.38 -2.13 -1.06
N THR A 243 10.59 -0.83 -0.81
CA THR A 243 10.21 -0.18 0.43
C THR A 243 8.77 0.32 0.32
N TYR A 244 7.91 -0.17 1.21
CA TYR A 244 6.54 0.31 1.35
C TYR A 244 6.45 1.56 2.24
N ILE A 245 7.51 1.84 2.99
CA ILE A 245 7.71 3.10 3.69
C ILE A 245 8.41 4.07 2.72
N PRO A 246 7.90 5.29 2.51
CA PRO A 246 8.56 6.26 1.65
C PRO A 246 9.99 6.58 2.13
N PRO A 247 11.02 6.41 1.29
CA PRO A 247 12.42 6.63 1.69
C PRO A 247 12.69 8.03 2.24
N TYR A 248 12.07 9.05 1.64
CA TYR A 248 12.19 10.45 2.07
C TYR A 248 11.70 10.72 3.50
N CYS A 249 11.02 9.78 4.16
CA CYS A 249 10.63 9.90 5.57
C CYS A 249 11.70 9.40 6.54
N LEU A 250 12.69 8.68 6.05
CA LEU A 250 13.80 8.13 6.83
C LEU A 250 15.00 9.08 6.81
N ASP A 251 15.20 9.76 5.68
CA ASP A 251 16.41 10.55 5.42
C ASP A 251 16.22 12.07 5.63
N ASN A 252 14.98 12.55 5.84
CA ASN A 252 14.67 13.98 5.92
C ASN A 252 13.74 14.31 7.11
N ASP A 253 14.25 15.16 8.01
CA ASP A 253 13.54 15.66 9.20
C ASP A 253 12.33 16.57 8.88
N GLU A 254 12.16 17.02 7.63
CA GLU A 254 10.98 17.76 7.19
C GLU A 254 9.74 16.88 7.03
N PHE A 255 9.88 15.55 7.11
CA PHE A 255 8.78 14.61 6.92
C PHE A 255 8.48 13.81 8.19
N CYS A 256 7.20 13.60 8.45
CA CYS A 256 6.72 12.66 9.43
C CYS A 256 6.77 11.24 8.87
N VAL A 257 6.95 10.23 9.71
CA VAL A 257 6.93 8.79 9.37
C VAL A 257 5.68 8.37 8.58
N CYS A 258 4.59 9.13 8.69
CA CYS A 258 3.36 8.88 7.93
C CYS A 258 3.44 9.30 6.44
N GLY A 259 4.46 10.06 6.01
CA GLY A 259 4.60 10.55 4.63
C GLY A 259 4.19 12.00 4.40
N LEU A 260 3.72 12.71 5.44
CA LEU A 260 3.35 14.13 5.37
C LEU A 260 4.48 15.02 5.86
N SER A 261 4.56 16.23 5.29
CA SER A 261 5.49 17.25 5.78
C SER A 261 5.11 17.69 7.21
N LYS A 262 6.13 18.05 7.98
CA LYS A 262 6.07 18.62 9.32
C LYS A 262 7.02 19.81 9.40
N SER A 263 6.82 20.70 10.36
CA SER A 263 7.80 21.75 10.66
C SER A 263 9.04 21.11 11.29
N SER A 264 10.22 21.69 11.06
CA SER A 264 11.50 21.16 11.56
C SER A 264 11.57 21.10 13.10
N SER A 265 10.76 21.89 13.81
CA SER A 265 10.65 21.89 15.27
C SER A 265 9.69 20.82 15.81
N GLU A 266 8.87 20.19 14.97
CA GLU A 266 7.86 19.22 15.40
C GLU A 266 8.29 17.78 15.15
N ASN A 267 7.92 16.89 16.06
CA ASN A 267 8.17 15.45 15.91
C ASN A 267 7.21 14.77 14.93
N CYS A 268 6.00 15.33 14.76
CA CYS A 268 4.90 14.72 14.02
C CYS A 268 4.21 15.77 13.13
N CYS A 269 3.61 15.33 12.01
CA CYS A 269 2.76 16.22 11.22
C CYS A 269 1.44 16.52 11.96
N PHE A 270 0.72 17.55 11.50
CA PHE A 270 -0.56 18.00 12.09
C PHE A 270 -1.62 16.90 12.26
N ILE A 271 -1.63 15.86 11.41
CA ILE A 271 -2.55 14.72 11.57
C ILE A 271 -2.10 13.84 12.72
N CYS A 272 -0.84 13.43 12.72
CA CYS A 272 -0.29 12.51 13.72
C CYS A 272 -0.18 13.15 15.11
N SER A 273 -0.05 14.48 15.19
CA SER A 273 -0.05 15.22 16.45
C SER A 273 -1.45 15.53 16.99
N SER A 274 -2.50 15.40 16.17
CA SER A 274 -3.88 15.70 16.56
C SER A 274 -4.39 14.79 17.69
N ASP A 275 -5.26 15.35 18.54
CA ASP A 275 -5.83 14.61 19.66
C ASP A 275 -6.72 13.46 19.20
N ILE A 276 -7.46 13.62 18.10
CA ILE A 276 -8.30 12.55 17.53
C ILE A 276 -7.43 11.37 17.11
N PHE A 277 -6.30 11.62 16.42
CA PHE A 277 -5.40 10.55 16.00
C PHE A 277 -4.77 9.83 17.19
N LYS A 278 -4.39 10.57 18.25
CA LYS A 278 -3.88 9.97 19.49
C LYS A 278 -4.93 9.11 20.18
N LEU A 279 -6.18 9.57 20.26
CA LEU A 279 -7.30 8.80 20.81
C LEU A 279 -7.59 7.53 20.01
N VAL A 280 -7.57 7.60 18.68
CA VAL A 280 -7.69 6.44 17.78
C VAL A 280 -6.59 5.42 18.06
N LYS A 281 -5.34 5.88 18.12
CA LYS A 281 -4.18 5.02 18.43
C LYS A 281 -4.33 4.35 19.80
N GLN A 282 -4.66 5.12 20.84
CA GLN A 282 -4.86 4.61 22.19
C GLN A 282 -5.96 3.54 22.25
N THR A 283 -7.10 3.80 21.62
CA THR A 283 -8.24 2.86 21.53
C THR A 283 -7.81 1.53 20.93
N CYS A 284 -7.03 1.56 19.86
CA CYS A 284 -6.57 0.35 19.19
C CYS A 284 -5.52 -0.41 20.00
N GLN A 285 -4.70 0.30 20.79
CA GLN A 285 -3.71 -0.30 21.70
C GLN A 285 -4.37 -0.96 22.91
N GLU A 286 -5.38 -0.31 23.49
CA GLU A 286 -6.11 -0.82 24.66
C GLU A 286 -7.20 -1.84 24.29
N CYS A 287 -7.53 -1.94 22.99
CA CYS A 287 -8.64 -2.74 22.47
C CYS A 287 -9.99 -2.39 23.12
N LYS A 288 -10.19 -1.10 23.44
CA LYS A 288 -11.38 -0.58 24.15
C LYS A 288 -11.79 0.76 23.57
N VAL A 289 -13.09 0.97 23.44
CA VAL A 289 -13.66 2.26 22.98
C VAL A 289 -13.31 3.34 24.00
N ASN A 290 -12.57 4.37 23.56
CA ASN A 290 -12.22 5.48 24.43
C ASN A 290 -13.45 6.34 24.73
N LYS A 291 -13.71 6.62 26.02
CA LYS A 291 -14.86 7.41 26.50
C LYS A 291 -14.93 8.81 25.88
N ASN A 292 -13.78 9.37 25.49
CA ASN A 292 -13.73 10.67 24.84
C ASN A 292 -14.33 10.69 23.43
N PHE A 293 -14.62 9.53 22.82
CA PHE A 293 -15.33 9.46 21.55
C PHE A 293 -16.79 9.88 21.62
N ALA A 294 -17.41 9.89 22.81
CA ALA A 294 -18.75 10.45 23.00
C ALA A 294 -18.84 11.92 22.53
N LYS A 295 -17.73 12.66 22.54
CA LYS A 295 -17.65 14.04 22.00
C LYS A 295 -17.74 14.11 20.47
N PHE A 296 -17.38 13.03 19.78
CA PHE A 296 -17.32 12.97 18.32
C PHE A 296 -18.51 12.21 17.71
N ILE A 297 -19.11 11.32 18.49
CA ILE A 297 -20.30 10.55 18.14
C ILE A 297 -21.24 10.64 19.36
N PRO A 298 -22.16 11.61 19.41
CA PRO A 298 -23.08 11.78 20.54
C PRO A 298 -23.97 10.55 20.78
N GLU A 299 -24.17 9.73 19.75
CA GLU A 299 -24.97 8.51 19.78
C GLU A 299 -24.20 7.26 20.27
N LEU A 300 -22.89 7.37 20.53
CA LEU A 300 -22.09 6.29 21.11
C LEU A 300 -22.51 6.14 22.58
N ARG A 301 -23.48 5.25 22.84
CA ARG A 301 -23.73 4.71 24.19
C ARG A 301 -22.53 3.84 24.55
N ILE A 302 -21.58 4.41 25.29
CA ILE A 302 -20.43 3.71 25.88
C ILE A 302 -20.84 3.13 27.23
#